data_AF-A0AAD8IC88-F1
#
_entry.id   AF-A0AAD8IC88-F1
#
_cell.length_a   1.000
_cell.length_b   1.000
_cell.length_c   1.000
_cell.angle_alpha   90.00
_cell.angle_beta   90.00
_cell.angle_gamma   90.00
#
_symmetry.space_group_name_H-M   'P 1'
#
loop_
_entity.id
_entity.type
_entity.pdbx_description
1 polymer ?
#
loop_
_entity_poly.entity_id
_entity_poly.type
_entity_poly.pdbx_seq_one_letter_code
_entity_poly.pdbx_strand_id
1 'polypeptide(L)'
;MGTNMYPSASLLGQDKADGFAGVFPEHKYEIVKKLQERKHICGMTGVGVNDGPALKKADIGITVVDATDAAQSASDIVLKNHGLSVITSVVFTSRTIFQRMKNYTAPRTPNGLDIKSGYGIAQELIRIKKR
;
A
#
# COMPACT_ATOMS: atom_id res chain seq x y z
N MET A 1 -2.00 4.94 39.54
CA MET A 1 -3.42 4.65 39.24
C MET A 1 -3.58 4.82 37.72
N GLY A 2 -3.87 3.84 36.88
CA GLY A 2 -4.24 2.45 37.13
C GLY A 2 -3.63 1.51 36.06
N THR A 3 -3.27 0.32 36.55
CA THR A 3 -3.55 -1.00 35.95
C THR A 3 -3.53 -1.13 34.42
N ASN A 4 -2.36 -1.47 33.89
CA ASN A 4 -2.13 -2.58 32.95
C ASN A 4 -3.30 -2.92 31.99
N MET A 5 -3.44 -2.15 30.91
CA MET A 5 -4.38 -2.38 29.79
C MET A 5 -3.61 -2.97 28.60
N TYR A 6 -3.73 -4.27 28.33
CA TYR A 6 -3.38 -4.91 27.05
C TYR A 6 -4.28 -6.15 26.85
N PRO A 7 -4.76 -6.46 25.61
CA PRO A 7 -3.88 -6.73 24.49
C PRO A 7 -4.33 -6.00 23.22
N SER A 8 -3.83 -4.78 23.03
CA SER A 8 -3.48 -4.44 21.66
C SER A 8 -2.42 -5.47 21.22
N ALA A 9 -1.46 -5.82 22.09
CA ALA A 9 -0.52 -6.97 22.04
C ALA A 9 -1.18 -8.33 22.42
N SER A 10 -1.76 -9.12 21.53
CA SER A 10 -1.08 -9.76 20.42
C SER A 10 -0.43 -8.77 19.45
N LEU A 11 -1.09 -7.75 18.93
CA LEU A 11 -0.69 -6.55 18.12
C LEU A 11 0.21 -6.81 16.93
N LEU A 12 1.29 -7.55 17.14
CA LEU A 12 2.15 -8.14 16.14
C LEU A 12 2.92 -9.38 16.70
N GLY A 13 2.35 -10.10 17.66
CA GLY A 13 2.87 -11.30 18.32
C GLY A 13 2.38 -12.61 17.69
N GLN A 14 1.65 -12.50 16.59
CA GLN A 14 1.42 -13.56 15.62
C GLN A 14 1.62 -12.89 14.26
N ASP A 15 2.64 -13.30 13.51
CA ASP A 15 2.95 -12.76 12.17
C ASP A 15 1.85 -13.05 11.11
N LYS A 16 0.67 -13.51 11.55
CA LYS A 16 -0.49 -13.93 10.77
C LYS A 16 -1.81 -13.65 11.51
N ALA A 17 -2.01 -12.42 11.99
CA ALA A 17 -3.33 -12.00 12.43
C ALA A 17 -4.13 -11.54 11.20
N ASP A 18 -5.23 -12.22 10.89
CA ASP A 18 -6.12 -11.84 9.78
C ASP A 18 -7.09 -10.70 10.16
N GLY A 19 -7.15 -10.33 11.45
CA GLY A 19 -7.99 -9.24 11.94
C GLY A 19 -7.77 -8.89 13.40
N PHE A 20 -8.16 -7.67 13.77
CA PHE A 20 -8.12 -7.15 15.14
C PHE A 20 -9.51 -6.66 15.53
N ALA A 21 -9.97 -7.00 16.74
CA ALA A 21 -11.27 -6.58 17.29
C ALA A 21 -11.09 -5.86 18.64
N GLY A 22 -12.08 -5.05 19.04
CA GLY A 22 -11.98 -4.27 20.29
C GLY A 22 -10.91 -3.16 20.24
N VAL A 23 -10.71 -2.59 19.05
CA VAL A 23 -9.61 -1.65 18.77
C VAL A 23 -10.03 -0.22 19.07
N PHE A 24 -9.38 0.41 20.04
CA PHE A 24 -9.52 1.84 20.33
C PHE A 24 -8.82 2.71 19.28
N PRO A 25 -9.16 4.00 19.13
CA PRO A 25 -8.54 4.90 18.15
C PRO A 25 -7.01 4.90 18.21
N GLU A 26 -6.43 4.92 19.42
CA GLU A 26 -4.99 4.91 19.65
C GLU A 26 -4.34 3.61 19.14
N HIS A 27 -5.06 2.49 19.27
CA HIS A 27 -4.59 1.19 18.80
C HIS A 27 -4.56 1.12 17.27
N LYS A 28 -5.47 1.79 16.56
CA LYS A 28 -5.45 1.81 15.08
C LYS A 28 -4.16 2.45 14.56
N TYR A 29 -3.76 3.57 15.18
CA TYR A 29 -2.51 4.24 14.85
C TYR A 29 -1.30 3.33 15.11
N GLU A 30 -1.26 2.70 16.29
CA GLU A 30 -0.15 1.80 16.66
C GLU A 30 -0.08 0.56 15.74
N ILE A 31 -1.20 0.00 15.30
CA ILE A 31 -1.23 -1.11 14.34
C ILE A 31 -0.55 -0.70 13.03
N VAL A 32 -0.94 0.44 12.45
CA VAL A 32 -0.35 0.96 11.21
C VAL A 32 1.15 1.20 11.39
N LYS A 33 1.53 1.89 12.46
CA LYS A 33 2.93 2.19 12.76
C LYS A 33 3.77 0.92 12.87
N LYS A 34 3.31 -0.09 13.61
CA LYS A 34 4.07 -1.32 13.78
C LYS A 34 4.14 -2.15 12.49
N LEU A 35 3.09 -2.18 11.66
CA LEU A 35 3.14 -2.84 10.34
C LEU A 35 4.15 -2.15 9.42
N GLN A 36 4.24 -0.81 9.47
CA GLN A 36 5.25 -0.03 8.75
C GLN A 36 6.67 -0.30 9.26
N GLU A 37 6.87 -0.40 10.57
CA GLU A 37 8.17 -0.78 11.17
C GLU A 37 8.67 -2.14 10.67
N ARG A 38 7.74 -3.03 10.28
CA ARG A 38 8.04 -4.31 9.63
C ARG A 38 8.21 -4.26 8.13
N LYS A 39 8.28 -3.06 7.55
CA LYS A 39 8.44 -2.80 6.11
C LYS A 39 7.24 -3.21 5.26
N HIS A 40 6.05 -3.36 5.84
CA HIS A 40 4.82 -3.47 5.06
C HIS A 40 4.35 -2.08 4.61
N ILE A 41 3.87 -2.01 3.36
CA ILE A 41 3.15 -0.83 2.87
C ILE A 41 1.70 -0.96 3.35
N CYS A 42 1.26 0.01 4.14
CA CYS A 42 0.01 -0.05 4.87
C CYS A 42 -1.03 0.88 4.24
N GLY A 43 -2.12 0.29 3.74
CA GLY A 43 -3.33 1.02 3.41
C GLY A 43 -4.31 0.99 4.58
N MET A 44 -4.89 2.13 4.95
CA MET A 44 -5.92 2.20 5.99
C MET A 44 -7.22 2.78 5.43
N THR A 45 -8.34 2.16 5.79
CA THR A 45 -9.68 2.68 5.49
C THR A 45 -10.37 3.16 6.76
N GLY A 46 -11.11 4.26 6.69
CA GLY A 46 -11.85 4.80 7.82
C GLY A 46 -12.97 5.73 7.38
N VAL A 47 -13.86 6.08 8.31
CA VAL A 47 -14.98 7.01 8.07
C VAL A 47 -15.18 8.01 9.19
N GLY A 48 -14.69 7.71 10.40
CA GLY A 48 -14.91 8.54 11.57
C GLY A 48 -13.76 9.50 11.85
N VAL A 49 -14.05 10.55 12.63
CA VAL A 49 -13.03 11.52 13.09
C VAL A 49 -11.88 10.84 13.84
N ASN A 50 -12.18 9.75 14.55
CA ASN A 50 -11.22 8.95 15.31
C ASN A 50 -10.23 8.17 14.41
N ASP A 51 -10.56 7.98 13.13
CA ASP A 51 -9.68 7.30 12.18
C ASP A 51 -8.61 8.24 11.60
N GLY A 52 -8.80 9.56 11.73
CA GLY A 52 -7.94 10.59 11.13
C GLY A 52 -6.43 10.41 11.39
N PRO A 53 -5.98 10.25 12.65
CA PRO A 53 -4.56 10.06 12.95
C PRO A 53 -3.96 8.82 12.28
N ALA A 54 -4.72 7.73 12.20
CA ALA A 54 -4.26 6.47 11.65
C ALA A 54 -4.34 6.46 10.11
N LEU A 55 -5.36 7.10 9.52
CA LEU A 55 -5.45 7.40 8.09
C LEU A 55 -4.24 8.22 7.62
N LYS A 56 -3.87 9.26 8.38
CA LYS A 56 -2.73 10.12 8.05
C LYS A 56 -1.38 9.44 8.21
N LYS A 57 -1.31 8.44 9.11
CA LYS A 57 -0.08 7.67 9.37
C LYS A 57 0.16 6.60 8.31
N ALA A 58 -0.91 6.04 7.74
CA ALA A 58 -0.83 5.02 6.70
C ALA A 58 -0.07 5.53 5.48
N ASP A 59 0.52 4.60 4.71
CA ASP A 59 1.15 4.95 3.44
C ASP A 59 0.10 5.41 2.41
N ILE A 60 -1.13 4.90 2.55
CA ILE A 60 -2.30 5.35 1.79
C ILE A 60 -3.52 5.33 2.72
N GLY A 61 -4.06 6.50 3.03
CA GLY A 61 -5.36 6.67 3.69
C GLY A 61 -6.50 6.69 2.68
N ILE A 62 -7.53 5.87 2.89
CA ILE A 62 -8.68 5.75 1.98
C ILE A 62 -9.98 6.00 2.76
N THR A 63 -10.81 6.90 2.26
CA THR A 63 -12.15 7.16 2.81
C THR A 63 -13.20 7.07 1.72
N VAL A 64 -14.46 7.19 2.10
CA VAL A 64 -15.60 7.31 1.17
C VAL A 64 -16.16 8.73 1.23
N VAL A 65 -16.86 9.15 0.19
CA VAL A 65 -17.45 10.49 0.09
C VAL A 65 -18.44 10.82 1.22
N ASP A 66 -19.03 9.81 1.84
CA ASP A 66 -19.96 9.96 2.97
C ASP A 66 -19.27 9.90 4.35
N ALA A 67 -17.93 9.82 4.40
CA ALA A 67 -17.17 9.88 5.64
C ALA A 67 -17.20 11.28 6.25
N THR A 68 -16.82 11.43 7.52
CA THR A 68 -16.72 12.76 8.13
C THR A 68 -15.70 13.63 7.41
N ASP A 69 -15.95 14.94 7.32
CA ASP A 69 -15.05 15.89 6.66
C ASP A 69 -13.62 15.81 7.20
N ALA A 70 -13.48 15.58 8.50
CA ALA A 70 -12.18 15.39 9.15
C ALA A 70 -11.47 14.11 8.67
N ALA A 71 -12.20 13.01 8.50
CA ALA A 71 -11.62 11.77 7.96
C ALA A 71 -11.23 11.95 6.49
N GLN A 72 -12.10 12.54 5.67
CA GLN A 72 -11.82 12.83 4.26
C GLN A 72 -10.57 13.69 4.09
N SER A 73 -10.45 14.75 4.90
CA SER A 73 -9.28 15.66 4.90
C SER A 73 -7.98 14.98 5.36
N ALA A 74 -8.08 13.93 6.18
CA ALA A 74 -6.93 13.15 6.64
C ALA A 74 -6.49 12.06 5.64
N SER A 75 -7.32 11.73 4.65
CA SER A 75 -7.09 10.66 3.68
C SER A 75 -6.47 11.15 2.37
N ASP A 76 -5.78 10.25 1.67
CA ASP A 76 -5.16 10.54 0.37
C ASP A 76 -6.11 10.27 -0.81
N ILE A 77 -7.07 9.36 -0.62
CA ILE A 77 -8.04 8.96 -1.63
C ILE A 77 -9.45 8.97 -1.02
N VAL A 78 -10.37 9.68 -1.67
CA VAL A 78 -11.81 9.65 -1.34
C VAL A 78 -12.55 8.89 -2.43
N LEU A 79 -13.16 7.75 -2.07
CA LEU A 79 -13.95 6.93 -2.97
C LEU A 79 -15.37 7.49 -3.12
N LYS A 80 -15.81 7.63 -4.37
CA LYS A 80 -17.18 8.06 -4.68
C LYS A 80 -18.23 6.98 -4.40
N ASN A 81 -17.84 5.72 -4.46
CA ASN A 81 -18.72 4.57 -4.30
C ASN A 81 -18.26 3.73 -3.10
N HIS A 82 -19.24 3.16 -2.40
CA HIS A 82 -19.00 2.24 -1.28
C HIS A 82 -18.52 0.86 -1.76
N GLY A 83 -17.84 0.16 -0.86
CA GLY A 83 -17.49 -1.25 -1.04
C GLY A 83 -15.99 -1.50 -1.21
N LEU A 84 -15.52 -2.60 -0.60
CA LEU A 84 -14.12 -3.02 -0.65
C LEU A 84 -13.66 -3.44 -2.05
N SER A 85 -14.59 -3.84 -2.92
CA SER A 85 -14.31 -4.18 -4.32
C SER A 85 -13.74 -2.99 -5.11
N VAL A 86 -14.15 -1.76 -4.77
CA VAL A 86 -13.62 -0.54 -5.39
C VAL A 86 -12.13 -0.40 -5.06
N ILE A 87 -11.73 -0.67 -3.81
CA ILE A 87 -10.33 -0.64 -3.39
C ILE A 87 -9.49 -1.64 -4.19
N THR A 88 -9.99 -2.87 -4.37
CA THR A 88 -9.27 -3.87 -5.19
C THR A 88 -9.09 -3.41 -6.64
N SER A 89 -10.10 -2.76 -7.21
CA SER A 89 -10.05 -2.22 -8.58
C SER A 89 -9.05 -1.07 -8.70
N VAL A 90 -8.98 -0.19 -7.69
CA VAL A 90 -8.01 0.90 -7.60
C VAL A 90 -6.59 0.35 -7.53
N VAL A 91 -6.34 -0.67 -6.69
CA VAL A 91 -5.01 -1.30 -6.56
C VAL A 91 -4.58 -1.96 -7.88
N PHE A 92 -5.50 -2.63 -8.59
CA PHE A 92 -5.18 -3.26 -9.87
C PHE A 92 -4.84 -2.21 -10.94
N THR A 93 -5.64 -1.15 -11.00
CA THR A 93 -5.46 -0.04 -11.94
C THR A 93 -4.15 0.71 -11.67
N SER A 94 -3.84 1.00 -10.41
CA SER A 94 -2.60 1.70 -10.03
C SER A 94 -1.36 0.90 -10.41
N ARG A 95 -1.36 -0.42 -10.21
CA ARG A 95 -0.28 -1.32 -10.66
C ARG A 95 -0.12 -1.28 -12.18
N THR A 96 -1.22 -1.29 -12.93
CA THR A 96 -1.19 -1.22 -14.39
C THR A 96 -0.57 0.09 -14.88
N ILE A 97 -0.96 1.22 -14.28
CA ILE A 97 -0.41 2.54 -14.58
C ILE A 97 1.08 2.59 -14.22
N PHE A 98 1.45 2.08 -13.05
CA PHE A 98 2.86 2.05 -12.61
C PHE A 98 3.74 1.24 -13.56
N GLN A 99 3.29 0.09 -14.06
CA GLN A 99 4.02 -0.68 -15.07
C GLN A 99 4.20 0.11 -16.37
N ARG A 100 3.16 0.85 -16.82
CA ARG A 100 3.27 1.71 -18.01
C ARG A 100 4.29 2.84 -17.81
N MET A 101 4.27 3.50 -16.64
CA MET A 101 5.24 4.54 -16.32
C MET A 101 6.66 4.01 -16.31
N LYS A 102 6.89 2.84 -15.70
CA LYS A 102 8.20 2.18 -15.68
C LYS A 102 8.72 1.84 -17.09
N ASN A 103 7.83 1.41 -17.98
CA ASN A 103 8.19 1.12 -19.37
C ASN A 103 8.44 2.40 -20.18
N TYR A 104 7.84 3.52 -19.79
CA TYR A 104 8.10 4.82 -20.41
C TYR A 104 9.45 5.39 -19.98
N THR A 105 9.77 5.31 -18.69
CA THR A 105 11.02 5.83 -18.12
C THR A 105 12.21 4.89 -18.29
N ALA A 106 11.99 3.65 -18.71
CA ALA A 106 13.06 2.75 -19.12
C ALA A 106 13.90 3.43 -20.22
N PRO A 107 15.24 3.52 -20.05
CA PRO A 107 16.11 4.17 -21.02
C PRO A 107 15.89 3.57 -22.41
N ARG A 108 15.32 4.35 -23.33
CA ARG A 108 15.20 3.96 -24.73
C ARG A 108 16.53 4.28 -25.40
N THR A 109 17.15 3.27 -26.00
CA THR A 109 18.24 3.53 -26.94
C THR A 109 17.68 4.30 -28.16
N PRO A 110 18.48 5.12 -28.86
CA PRO A 110 18.03 5.92 -30.02
C PRO A 110 17.35 5.09 -31.12
N ASN A 111 17.61 3.77 -31.15
CA ASN A 111 17.09 2.85 -32.16
C ASN A 111 15.77 2.18 -31.75
N GLY A 112 15.11 2.64 -30.67
CA GLY A 112 13.82 2.10 -30.22
C GLY A 112 13.89 0.69 -29.63
N LEU A 113 15.09 0.14 -29.42
CA LEU A 113 15.28 -1.19 -28.83
C LEU A 113 15.25 -1.08 -27.31
N ASP A 114 14.29 -1.76 -26.69
CA ASP A 114 14.19 -1.93 -25.25
C ASP A 114 15.43 -2.70 -24.75
N ILE A 115 16.19 -2.12 -23.82
CA ILE A 115 17.50 -2.64 -23.36
C ILE A 115 17.40 -4.09 -22.85
N LYS A 116 16.22 -4.49 -22.36
CA LYS A 116 15.97 -5.89 -21.94
C LYS A 116 15.98 -6.87 -23.11
N SER A 117 15.51 -6.47 -24.29
CA SER A 117 15.61 -7.27 -25.51
C SER A 117 17.07 -7.36 -25.95
N GLY A 118 17.80 -6.24 -25.97
CA GLY A 118 19.22 -6.18 -26.35
C GLY A 118 20.14 -7.06 -25.50
N TYR A 119 19.98 -7.05 -24.18
CA TYR A 119 20.79 -7.88 -23.27
C TYR A 119 20.54 -9.38 -23.45
N GLY A 120 19.31 -9.79 -23.75
CA GLY A 120 18.98 -11.20 -24.03
C GLY A 120 19.68 -11.70 -25.31
N ILE A 121 19.64 -10.91 -26.38
CA ILE A 121 20.27 -11.28 -27.67
C ILE A 121 21.80 -11.29 -27.52
N ALA A 122 22.38 -10.35 -26.77
CA ALA A 122 23.82 -10.31 -26.51
C ALA A 122 24.30 -11.50 -25.67
N GLN A 123 23.54 -11.93 -24.65
CA GLN A 123 23.88 -13.14 -23.90
C GLN A 123 23.73 -14.42 -24.74
N GLU A 124 22.71 -14.50 -25.60
CA GLU A 124 22.54 -15.62 -26.53
C GLU A 124 23.70 -15.68 -27.55
N LEU A 125 24.14 -14.52 -28.08
CA LEU A 125 25.30 -14.41 -28.98
C LEU A 125 26.63 -14.78 -28.29
N ILE A 126 26.83 -14.35 -27.03
CA ILE A 126 28.00 -14.74 -26.24
C ILE A 126 27.98 -16.25 -25.94
N ARG A 127 26.80 -16.84 -25.74
CA ARG A 127 26.62 -18.29 -25.52
C ARG A 127 26.86 -19.10 -26.79
N ILE A 128 26.48 -18.59 -27.96
CA ILE A 128 26.73 -19.22 -29.27
C ILE A 128 28.22 -19.16 -29.65
N LYS A 129 28.92 -18.05 -29.37
CA LYS A 129 30.37 -17.93 -29.64
C LYS A 129 31.28 -18.75 -28.71
N LYS A 130 30.75 -19.30 -27.63
CA LYS A 130 31.48 -20.16 -26.67
C LYS A 130 31.23 -21.66 -26.86
N ARG A 131 30.54 -22.05 -27.93
CA ARG A 131 30.46 -23.43 -28.43
C ARG A 131 31.28 -23.55 -29.70
#